data_AF-A0A446AZQ4-F1
#
_entry.id   AF-A0A446AZQ4-F1
#
_cell.length_a   1.000
_cell.length_b   1.000
_cell.length_c   1.000
_cell.angle_alpha   90.00
_cell.angle_beta   90.00
_cell.angle_gamma   90.00
#
_symmetry.space_group_name_H-M   'P 1'
#
loop_
_entity.id
_entity.type
_entity.pdbx_description
1 polymer ?
#
loop_
_entity_poly.entity_id
_entity_poly.type
_entity_poly.pdbx_seq_one_letter_code
_entity_poly.pdbx_strand_id
1 'polypeptide(L)'
;MELSPAEHQLLQAHHLALFEGCVVFDTQPPIDAQALARVEAHLAGPVPAGLLQLWQTCFGGRVGYDLEVVYDGHRHPFSFSELFYPDSDGYRDLWGWIEHELEQAEEAAREQGRPWSGKLDYLPFAGFEYLERLYVCVTPGPDHGAVIAWSRGLPPAWAGSLHQDSLARIADDVGGLFRLLAYEEDPFDPQAEYSSASELLEALDELEGAGEVGVALKARLEALLRQRLLDWRPALADGSLAHQPRLRQLAMLDAAEQGDIPRLQTLRDAGCDLTETLRGRGASLESCLQHGHLEAASWLLDQGVPVQADTLLVGAAQITPALAARLLGMGALSEPGAVLSAVAQDHMASAEVMTRPLLEASPASASALREALLERAEQQRRDAKRIKAGKLFSNRSAVDYLAEAERIDTLRQRLFT
;
A
#
# COMPACT_ATOMS: atom_id res chain seq x y z
N MET A 1 -20.47 -14.67 -13.82
CA MET A 1 -21.82 -14.90 -13.27
C MET A 1 -22.84 -14.45 -14.32
N GLU A 2 -23.83 -15.28 -14.66
CA GLU A 2 -24.91 -14.85 -15.58
C GLU A 2 -26.00 -14.10 -14.80
N LEU A 3 -26.44 -12.96 -15.34
CA LEU A 3 -27.48 -12.12 -14.75
C LEU A 3 -28.74 -12.15 -15.63
N SER A 4 -29.91 -12.17 -14.99
CA SER A 4 -31.17 -11.97 -15.69
C SER A 4 -31.36 -10.49 -16.10
N PRO A 5 -32.23 -10.17 -17.06
CA PRO A 5 -32.53 -8.78 -17.42
C PRO A 5 -33.02 -7.92 -16.24
N ALA A 6 -33.78 -8.53 -15.31
CA ALA A 6 -34.26 -7.85 -14.11
C ALA A 6 -33.11 -7.53 -13.14
N GLU A 7 -32.15 -8.44 -12.99
CA GLU A 7 -30.97 -8.20 -12.15
C GLU A 7 -30.04 -7.14 -12.78
N HIS A 8 -29.89 -7.13 -14.11
CA HIS A 8 -29.17 -6.06 -14.79
C HIS A 8 -29.81 -4.69 -14.53
N GLN A 9 -31.14 -4.59 -14.61
CA GLN A 9 -31.85 -3.35 -14.31
C GLN A 9 -31.71 -2.96 -12.84
N LEU A 10 -31.71 -3.94 -11.93
CA LEU A 10 -31.55 -3.70 -10.51
C LEU A 10 -30.14 -3.20 -10.17
N LEU A 11 -29.10 -3.80 -10.74
CA LEU A 11 -27.72 -3.29 -10.58
C LEU A 11 -27.61 -1.84 -11.05
N GLN A 12 -28.15 -1.52 -12.23
CA GLN A 12 -28.14 -0.15 -12.75
C GLN A 12 -28.90 0.83 -11.84
N ALA A 13 -30.03 0.42 -11.27
CA ALA A 13 -30.82 1.25 -10.37
C ALA A 13 -30.10 1.54 -9.03
N HIS A 14 -29.16 0.68 -8.65
CA HIS A 14 -28.33 0.81 -7.44
C HIS A 14 -26.90 1.26 -7.76
N HIS A 15 -26.63 1.77 -8.96
CA HIS A 15 -25.29 2.23 -9.37
C HIS A 15 -24.20 1.15 -9.20
N LEU A 16 -24.53 -0.09 -9.53
CA LEU A 16 -23.63 -1.23 -9.54
C LEU A 16 -23.40 -1.73 -10.97
N ALA A 17 -22.20 -2.23 -11.23
CA ALA A 17 -21.89 -2.95 -12.47
C ALA A 17 -20.97 -4.14 -12.23
N LEU A 18 -21.00 -5.11 -13.15
CA LEU A 18 -20.06 -6.23 -13.19
C LEU A 18 -19.09 -6.07 -14.34
N PHE A 19 -17.81 -6.08 -14.04
CA PHE A 19 -16.74 -6.08 -15.04
C PHE A 19 -15.69 -7.12 -14.68
N GLU A 20 -15.40 -8.05 -15.59
CA GLU A 20 -14.42 -9.15 -15.38
C GLU A 20 -14.62 -9.93 -14.07
N GLY A 21 -15.87 -10.05 -13.59
CA GLY A 21 -16.20 -10.75 -12.35
C GLY A 21 -15.89 -9.98 -11.07
N CYS A 22 -15.65 -8.67 -11.15
CA CYS A 22 -15.63 -7.73 -10.03
C CYS A 22 -16.91 -6.90 -10.02
N VAL A 23 -17.33 -6.48 -8.83
CA VAL A 23 -18.40 -5.50 -8.63
C VAL A 23 -17.77 -4.11 -8.56
N VAL A 24 -18.22 -3.22 -9.44
CA VAL A 24 -17.94 -1.78 -9.35
C VAL A 24 -19.19 -1.13 -8.76
N PHE A 25 -19.00 -0.22 -7.80
CA PHE A 25 -20.09 0.51 -7.16
C PHE A 25 -20.00 2.01 -7.44
N ASP A 26 -21.05 2.77 -7.10
CA ASP A 26 -21.15 4.20 -7.43
C ASP A 26 -20.93 4.48 -8.93
N THR A 27 -21.39 3.55 -9.77
CA THR A 27 -21.12 3.58 -11.20
C THR A 27 -21.87 4.69 -11.91
N GLN A 28 -21.20 5.29 -12.89
CA GLN A 28 -21.78 6.28 -13.77
C GLN A 28 -22.34 5.64 -15.06
N PRO A 29 -23.30 6.30 -15.74
CA PRO A 29 -23.83 5.84 -17.01
C PRO A 29 -22.73 5.55 -18.04
N PRO A 30 -22.93 4.61 -18.97
CA PRO A 30 -21.97 4.31 -20.03
C PRO A 30 -21.50 5.54 -20.80
N ILE A 31 -20.23 5.55 -21.22
CA ILE A 31 -19.66 6.64 -22.00
C ILE A 31 -20.42 6.84 -23.31
N ASP A 32 -20.73 8.09 -23.64
CA ASP A 32 -21.32 8.46 -24.92
C ASP A 32 -20.27 8.80 -25.99
N ALA A 33 -20.71 8.89 -27.24
CA ALA A 33 -19.81 9.18 -28.36
C ALA A 33 -19.15 10.57 -28.29
N GLN A 34 -19.79 11.54 -27.64
CA GLN A 34 -19.26 12.90 -27.52
C GLN A 34 -18.12 12.95 -26.48
N ALA A 35 -18.32 12.30 -25.33
CA ALA A 35 -17.32 12.15 -24.28
C ALA A 35 -16.12 11.35 -24.80
N LEU A 36 -16.35 10.23 -25.50
CA LEU A 36 -15.27 9.45 -26.11
C LEU A 36 -14.45 10.28 -27.09
N ALA A 37 -15.10 10.99 -28.02
CA ALA A 37 -14.41 11.85 -28.97
C ALA A 37 -13.62 12.99 -28.28
N ARG A 38 -14.13 13.52 -27.15
CA ARG A 38 -13.43 14.51 -26.35
C ARG A 38 -12.17 13.93 -25.71
N VAL A 39 -12.23 12.73 -25.13
CA VAL A 39 -11.04 12.05 -24.59
C VAL A 39 -10.01 11.83 -25.70
N GLU A 40 -10.41 11.21 -26.82
CA GLU A 40 -9.50 10.89 -27.94
C GLU A 40 -8.84 12.14 -28.56
N ALA A 41 -9.48 13.30 -28.45
CA ALA A 41 -8.89 14.57 -28.86
C ALA A 41 -7.63 14.97 -28.06
N HIS A 42 -7.29 14.28 -26.96
CA HIS A 42 -6.07 14.51 -26.18
C HIS A 42 -5.02 13.39 -26.32
N LEU A 43 -5.33 12.31 -27.03
CA LEU A 43 -4.51 11.09 -27.06
C LEU A 43 -3.69 10.94 -28.34
N ALA A 44 -2.54 10.23 -28.22
CA ALA A 44 -1.68 9.88 -29.36
C ALA A 44 -2.24 8.74 -30.22
N GLY A 45 -3.25 8.02 -29.70
CA GLY A 45 -3.99 6.98 -30.40
C GLY A 45 -5.41 6.81 -29.82
N PRO A 46 -6.22 5.90 -30.38
CA PRO A 46 -7.58 5.67 -29.90
C PRO A 46 -7.60 5.05 -28.51
N VAL A 47 -8.73 5.18 -27.81
CA VAL A 47 -8.93 4.50 -26.53
C VAL A 47 -8.84 2.98 -26.74
N PRO A 48 -8.00 2.26 -25.96
CA PRO A 48 -7.88 0.80 -26.09
C PRO A 48 -9.19 0.07 -25.82
N ALA A 49 -9.42 -1.04 -26.53
CA ALA A 49 -10.67 -1.78 -26.49
C ALA A 49 -11.09 -2.22 -25.07
N GLY A 50 -10.13 -2.64 -24.24
CA GLY A 50 -10.40 -3.03 -22.85
C GLY A 50 -10.91 -1.88 -21.98
N LEU A 51 -10.35 -0.66 -22.14
CA LEU A 51 -10.83 0.53 -21.43
C LEU A 51 -12.19 0.98 -21.97
N LEU A 52 -12.38 0.93 -23.30
CA LEU A 52 -13.67 1.25 -23.90
C LEU A 52 -14.78 0.30 -23.41
N GLN A 53 -14.50 -1.00 -23.27
CA GLN A 53 -15.45 -1.96 -22.73
C GLN A 53 -15.79 -1.67 -21.27
N LEU A 54 -14.80 -1.30 -20.45
CA LEU A 54 -15.05 -0.84 -19.08
C LEU A 54 -15.98 0.37 -19.10
N TRP A 55 -15.66 1.41 -19.86
CA TRP A 55 -16.46 2.64 -19.92
C TRP A 55 -17.86 2.47 -20.54
N GLN A 56 -18.05 1.48 -21.41
CA GLN A 56 -19.37 1.07 -21.89
C GLN A 56 -20.17 0.28 -20.85
N THR A 57 -19.49 -0.31 -19.87
CA THR A 57 -20.11 -1.01 -18.73
C THR A 57 -20.45 -0.01 -17.62
N CYS A 58 -19.48 0.81 -17.25
CA CYS A 58 -19.57 1.93 -16.30
C CYS A 58 -18.48 2.96 -16.62
N PHE A 59 -18.87 4.22 -16.86
CA PHE A 59 -17.90 5.30 -17.12
C PHE A 59 -17.46 5.97 -15.82
N GLY A 60 -16.82 5.19 -14.95
CA GLY A 60 -16.44 5.62 -13.61
C GLY A 60 -17.07 4.80 -12.50
N GLY A 61 -16.78 5.22 -11.28
CA GLY A 61 -17.25 4.61 -10.04
C GLY A 61 -16.09 4.22 -9.15
N ARG A 62 -16.38 3.32 -8.21
CA ARG A 62 -15.47 2.94 -7.14
C ARG A 62 -15.22 1.44 -7.10
N VAL A 63 -14.07 1.08 -6.55
CA VAL A 63 -13.55 -0.29 -6.49
C VAL A 63 -13.20 -0.60 -5.05
N GLY A 64 -13.62 -1.77 -4.56
CA GLY A 64 -13.39 -2.20 -3.18
C GLY A 64 -12.68 -3.55 -3.11
N TYR A 65 -11.44 -3.60 -3.62
CA TYR A 65 -10.59 -4.79 -3.67
C TYR A 65 -9.13 -4.44 -3.40
N ASP A 66 -8.35 -5.44 -2.98
CA ASP A 66 -6.91 -5.31 -2.81
C ASP A 66 -6.19 -5.46 -4.15
N LEU A 67 -5.24 -4.57 -4.40
CA LEU A 67 -4.29 -4.64 -5.49
C LEU A 67 -2.88 -4.54 -4.91
N GLU A 68 -2.00 -5.44 -5.34
CA GLU A 68 -0.58 -5.35 -5.04
C GLU A 68 0.20 -5.12 -6.33
N VAL A 69 1.18 -4.22 -6.26
CA VAL A 69 2.10 -3.93 -7.36
C VAL A 69 3.53 -4.20 -6.92
N VAL A 70 4.31 -4.81 -7.81
CA VAL A 70 5.74 -5.07 -7.57
C VAL A 70 6.58 -4.05 -8.33
N TYR A 71 7.33 -3.22 -7.60
CA TYR A 71 8.26 -2.22 -8.13
C TYR A 71 9.70 -2.65 -7.86
N ASP A 72 10.40 -3.16 -8.87
CA ASP A 72 11.80 -3.61 -8.74
C ASP A 72 12.04 -4.53 -7.52
N GLY A 73 11.10 -5.45 -7.27
CA GLY A 73 11.12 -6.39 -6.15
C GLY A 73 10.53 -5.87 -4.83
N HIS A 74 10.15 -4.58 -4.75
CA HIS A 74 9.36 -4.03 -3.64
C HIS A 74 7.89 -4.37 -3.85
N ARG A 75 7.27 -5.05 -2.87
CA ARG A 75 5.84 -5.40 -2.91
C ARG A 75 5.01 -4.31 -2.24
N HIS A 76 4.26 -3.57 -3.03
CA HIS A 76 3.53 -2.38 -2.60
C HIS A 76 2.02 -2.63 -2.62
N PRO A 77 1.33 -2.55 -1.47
CA PRO A 77 -0.12 -2.43 -1.44
C PRO A 77 -0.52 -1.15 -2.17
N PHE A 78 -1.26 -1.29 -3.26
CA PHE A 78 -1.62 -0.20 -4.15
C PHE A 78 -3.04 0.28 -3.83
N SER A 79 -3.18 1.55 -3.45
CA SER A 79 -4.49 2.16 -3.22
C SER A 79 -5.22 2.37 -4.53
N PHE A 80 -6.25 1.57 -4.78
CA PHE A 80 -7.11 1.67 -5.95
C PHE A 80 -8.58 1.67 -5.52
N SER A 81 -9.15 2.86 -5.37
CA SER A 81 -10.54 3.03 -4.93
C SER A 81 -11.42 3.72 -5.97
N GLU A 82 -10.84 4.43 -6.95
CA GLU A 82 -11.60 5.24 -7.91
C GLU A 82 -11.24 4.87 -9.36
N LEU A 83 -12.27 4.71 -10.19
CA LEU A 83 -12.20 4.79 -11.65
C LEU A 83 -12.57 6.22 -12.04
N PHE A 84 -11.65 6.98 -12.64
CA PHE A 84 -11.86 8.41 -12.89
C PHE A 84 -13.00 8.67 -13.87
N TYR A 85 -13.86 9.63 -13.53
CA TYR A 85 -14.96 10.09 -14.38
C TYR A 85 -15.12 11.61 -14.29
N PRO A 86 -15.85 12.24 -15.23
CA PRO A 86 -16.16 13.67 -15.18
C PRO A 86 -16.91 14.06 -13.91
N ASP A 87 -16.55 15.20 -13.32
CA ASP A 87 -17.22 15.75 -12.15
C ASP A 87 -17.17 14.85 -10.89
N SER A 88 -16.21 13.91 -10.81
CA SER A 88 -16.00 13.11 -9.60
C SER A 88 -15.56 13.99 -8.42
N ASP A 89 -15.87 13.55 -7.21
CA ASP A 89 -15.51 14.22 -5.96
C ASP A 89 -14.11 13.83 -5.44
N GLY A 90 -13.38 13.05 -6.22
CA GLY A 90 -11.99 12.67 -5.97
C GLY A 90 -11.02 13.86 -6.05
N TYR A 91 -9.73 13.57 -5.90
CA TYR A 91 -8.70 14.61 -5.90
C TYR A 91 -8.69 15.45 -7.19
N ARG A 92 -8.85 14.77 -8.33
CA ARG A 92 -9.13 15.34 -9.65
C ARG A 92 -10.08 14.41 -10.37
N ASP A 93 -11.04 14.98 -11.07
CA ASP A 93 -11.88 14.24 -12.00
C ASP A 93 -11.08 13.81 -13.25
N LEU A 94 -11.71 13.06 -14.16
CA LEU A 94 -11.03 12.59 -15.38
C LEU A 94 -10.41 13.73 -16.20
N TRP A 95 -11.11 14.87 -16.32
CA TRP A 95 -10.61 16.00 -17.10
C TRP A 95 -9.44 16.70 -16.41
N GLY A 96 -9.53 16.90 -15.11
CA GLY A 96 -8.47 17.48 -14.31
C GLY A 96 -7.20 16.62 -14.31
N TRP A 97 -7.33 15.29 -14.41
CA TRP A 97 -6.18 14.40 -14.62
C TRP A 97 -5.60 14.52 -16.03
N ILE A 98 -6.42 14.51 -17.08
CA ILE A 98 -5.94 14.68 -18.47
C ILE A 98 -5.21 16.03 -18.62
N GLU A 99 -5.76 17.11 -18.09
CA GLU A 99 -5.14 18.44 -18.10
C GLU A 99 -3.80 18.43 -17.35
N HIS A 100 -3.77 17.85 -16.16
CA HIS A 100 -2.54 17.71 -15.38
C HIS A 100 -1.45 16.93 -16.14
N GLU A 101 -1.80 15.79 -16.75
CA GLU A 101 -0.83 15.00 -17.52
C GLU A 101 -0.31 15.72 -18.76
N LEU A 102 -1.16 16.52 -19.42
CA LEU A 102 -0.73 17.33 -20.57
C LEU A 102 0.29 18.38 -20.13
N GLU A 103 0.04 19.08 -19.02
CA GLU A 103 0.98 20.06 -18.46
C GLU A 103 2.32 19.41 -18.08
N GLN A 104 2.28 18.26 -17.39
CA GLN A 104 3.49 17.53 -17.01
C GLN A 104 4.28 17.04 -18.23
N ALA A 105 3.60 16.52 -19.25
CA ALA A 105 4.24 16.07 -20.49
C ALA A 105 4.88 17.22 -21.27
N GLU A 106 4.23 18.39 -21.31
CA GLU A 106 4.78 19.60 -21.94
C GLU A 106 6.04 20.07 -21.21
N GLU A 107 5.97 20.17 -19.89
CA GLU A 107 7.09 20.60 -19.06
C GLU A 107 8.29 19.65 -19.20
N ALA A 108 8.06 18.34 -19.10
CA ALA A 108 9.11 17.34 -19.30
C ALA A 108 9.72 17.40 -20.71
N ALA A 109 8.91 17.63 -21.75
CA ALA A 109 9.42 17.78 -23.11
C ALA A 109 10.28 19.04 -23.28
N ARG A 110 9.84 20.16 -22.69
CA ARG A 110 10.57 21.43 -22.67
C ARG A 110 11.90 21.29 -21.95
N GLU A 111 11.92 20.67 -20.78
CA GLU A 111 13.14 20.42 -20.00
C GLU A 111 14.14 19.52 -20.73
N GLN A 112 13.64 18.52 -21.46
CA GLN A 112 14.45 17.61 -22.27
C GLN A 112 14.84 18.17 -23.63
N GLY A 113 14.34 19.36 -24.01
CA GLY A 113 14.59 19.99 -25.30
C GLY A 113 14.06 19.19 -26.50
N ARG A 114 13.01 18.37 -26.30
CA ARG A 114 12.42 17.52 -27.34
C ARG A 114 11.10 18.11 -27.86
N PRO A 115 10.79 17.98 -29.16
CA PRO A 115 9.47 18.33 -29.67
C PRO A 115 8.41 17.38 -29.07
N TRP A 116 7.25 17.92 -28.74
CA TRP A 116 6.11 17.15 -28.24
C TRP A 116 4.86 17.40 -29.09
N SER A 117 4.05 16.35 -29.27
CA SER A 117 2.88 16.34 -30.15
C SER A 117 1.66 17.07 -29.57
N GLY A 118 1.70 17.45 -28.29
CA GLY A 118 0.53 17.94 -27.56
C GLY A 118 -0.48 16.84 -27.22
N LYS A 119 -0.05 15.58 -27.26
CA LYS A 119 -0.88 14.40 -27.04
C LYS A 119 -0.27 13.47 -25.99
N LEU A 120 -1.14 12.80 -25.24
CA LEU A 120 -0.73 11.81 -24.24
C LEU A 120 -0.47 10.45 -24.88
N ASP A 121 0.64 9.82 -24.49
CA ASP A 121 0.95 8.41 -24.80
C ASP A 121 0.30 7.43 -23.81
N TYR A 122 -0.08 7.94 -22.63
CA TYR A 122 -0.70 7.19 -21.55
C TYR A 122 -1.88 7.99 -20.98
N LEU A 123 -3.05 7.37 -20.87
CA LEU A 123 -4.25 7.98 -20.33
C LEU A 123 -4.44 7.53 -18.87
N PRO A 124 -4.48 8.46 -17.89
CA PRO A 124 -4.91 8.13 -16.54
C PRO A 124 -6.39 7.76 -16.54
N PHE A 125 -6.76 6.67 -15.86
CA PHE A 125 -8.14 6.22 -15.81
C PHE A 125 -8.62 5.75 -14.42
N ALA A 126 -7.71 5.59 -13.46
CA ALA A 126 -8.04 5.12 -12.12
C ALA A 126 -6.91 5.42 -11.12
N GLY A 127 -7.19 5.32 -9.81
CA GLY A 127 -6.18 5.50 -8.77
C GLY A 127 -6.75 5.82 -7.39
N PHE A 128 -5.92 6.48 -6.58
CA PHE A 128 -6.28 7.04 -5.28
C PHE A 128 -5.52 8.34 -5.03
N GLU A 129 -6.29 9.42 -4.86
CA GLU A 129 -5.79 10.78 -4.64
C GLU A 129 -4.62 11.15 -5.59
N TYR A 130 -3.61 11.83 -5.07
CA TYR A 130 -2.39 12.20 -5.81
C TYR A 130 -1.25 11.19 -5.64
N LEU A 131 -1.46 10.11 -4.88
CA LEU A 131 -0.40 9.17 -4.49
C LEU A 131 -0.25 8.01 -5.47
N GLU A 132 -1.37 7.49 -5.96
CA GLU A 132 -1.41 6.25 -6.74
C GLU A 132 -2.25 6.45 -8.01
N ARG A 133 -1.71 6.08 -9.17
CA ARG A 133 -2.39 6.24 -10.46
C ARG A 133 -2.18 5.06 -11.39
N LEU A 134 -3.25 4.69 -12.07
CA LEU A 134 -3.29 3.69 -13.12
C LEU A 134 -3.46 4.39 -14.47
N TYR A 135 -2.60 4.01 -15.40
CA TYR A 135 -2.62 4.48 -16.77
C TYR A 135 -2.86 3.34 -17.73
N VAL A 136 -3.46 3.65 -18.87
CA VAL A 136 -3.46 2.75 -20.03
C VAL A 136 -2.59 3.34 -21.13
N CYS A 137 -1.76 2.52 -21.77
CA CYS A 137 -1.02 2.95 -22.96
C CYS A 137 -1.98 3.13 -24.15
N VAL A 138 -1.99 4.32 -24.74
CA VAL A 138 -2.88 4.68 -25.86
C VAL A 138 -2.12 4.81 -27.18
N THR A 139 -0.79 4.81 -27.14
CA THR A 139 0.05 4.87 -28.34
C THR A 139 -0.05 3.56 -29.11
N PRO A 140 -0.38 3.59 -30.42
CA PRO A 140 -0.46 2.37 -31.22
C PRO A 140 0.87 1.63 -31.24
N GLY A 141 0.85 0.35 -30.91
CA GLY A 141 2.05 -0.46 -30.78
C GLY A 141 1.81 -1.74 -30.01
N PRO A 142 2.88 -2.52 -29.73
CA PRO A 142 2.78 -3.78 -28.98
C PRO A 142 2.27 -3.59 -27.54
N ASP A 143 2.44 -2.39 -26.98
CA ASP A 143 2.04 -2.06 -25.62
C ASP A 143 0.67 -1.37 -25.56
N HIS A 144 0.00 -1.15 -26.70
CA HIS A 144 -1.32 -0.51 -26.73
C HIS A 144 -2.33 -1.30 -25.88
N GLY A 145 -2.95 -0.62 -24.91
CA GLY A 145 -3.85 -1.24 -23.93
C GLY A 145 -3.20 -1.69 -22.64
N ALA A 146 -1.86 -1.77 -22.57
CA ALA A 146 -1.16 -2.19 -21.35
C ALA A 146 -1.43 -1.21 -20.19
N VAL A 147 -1.57 -1.78 -18.99
CA VAL A 147 -1.84 -1.02 -17.77
C VAL A 147 -0.54 -0.79 -17.00
N ILE A 148 -0.27 0.48 -16.70
CA ILE A 148 0.88 0.93 -15.93
C ILE A 148 0.38 1.49 -14.60
N ALA A 149 0.95 0.99 -13.50
CA ALA A 149 0.79 1.57 -12.18
C ALA A 149 1.93 2.54 -11.90
N TRP A 150 1.60 3.67 -11.28
CA TRP A 150 2.54 4.65 -10.77
C TRP A 150 2.23 4.95 -9.32
N SER A 151 3.27 4.92 -8.49
CA SER A 151 3.22 5.27 -7.07
C SER A 151 4.16 6.42 -6.78
N ARG A 152 3.70 7.40 -6.00
CA ARG A 152 4.53 8.49 -5.51
C ARG A 152 5.48 8.01 -4.42
N GLY A 153 6.74 8.44 -4.49
CA GLY A 153 7.69 8.24 -3.40
C GLY A 153 7.29 8.98 -2.12
N LEU A 154 7.23 8.25 -1.01
CA LEU A 154 6.99 8.81 0.32
C LEU A 154 8.30 9.29 0.97
N PRO A 155 8.24 10.29 1.87
CA PRO A 155 9.42 10.76 2.58
C PRO A 155 10.17 9.63 3.32
N PRO A 156 11.50 9.71 3.48
CA PRO A 156 12.32 8.68 4.15
C PRO A 156 11.89 8.30 5.57
N ALA A 157 11.06 9.13 6.22
CA ALA A 157 10.51 8.86 7.55
C ALA A 157 9.55 7.65 7.59
N TRP A 158 9.06 7.18 6.44
CA TRP A 158 8.15 6.04 6.32
C TRP A 158 8.93 4.75 6.01
N ALA A 159 9.56 4.18 7.04
CA ALA A 159 10.39 2.97 6.88
C ALA A 159 9.62 1.83 6.18
N GLY A 160 10.24 1.19 5.19
CA GLY A 160 9.66 0.09 4.41
C GLY A 160 8.80 0.51 3.22
N SER A 161 8.49 1.80 3.06
CA SER A 161 7.73 2.33 1.92
C SER A 161 8.60 2.61 0.68
N LEU A 162 7.94 2.86 -0.46
CA LEU A 162 8.60 3.41 -1.64
C LEU A 162 9.04 4.86 -1.36
N HIS A 163 10.30 5.19 -1.62
CA HIS A 163 10.87 6.51 -1.35
C HIS A 163 11.16 7.34 -2.61
N GLN A 164 10.83 6.78 -3.76
CA GLN A 164 10.96 7.43 -5.06
C GLN A 164 9.73 7.09 -5.89
N ASP A 165 9.39 7.99 -6.80
CA ASP A 165 8.35 7.72 -7.79
C ASP A 165 8.72 6.47 -8.58
N SER A 166 7.78 5.54 -8.67
CA SER A 166 7.99 4.21 -9.21
C SER A 166 6.87 3.87 -10.18
N LEU A 167 7.20 3.12 -11.22
CA LEU A 167 6.24 2.71 -12.24
C LEU A 167 6.46 1.26 -12.65
N ALA A 168 5.37 0.53 -12.87
CA ALA A 168 5.39 -0.88 -13.25
C ALA A 168 4.26 -1.18 -14.25
N ARG A 169 4.53 -2.01 -15.26
CA ARG A 169 3.48 -2.62 -16.06
C ARG A 169 2.88 -3.77 -15.26
N ILE A 170 1.57 -3.72 -15.03
CA ILE A 170 0.89 -4.70 -14.17
C ILE A 170 -0.08 -5.61 -14.95
N ALA A 171 -0.55 -5.18 -16.13
CA ALA A 171 -1.39 -6.01 -16.98
C ALA A 171 -1.23 -5.64 -18.46
N ASP A 172 -1.58 -6.57 -19.35
CA ASP A 172 -1.59 -6.35 -20.80
C ASP A 172 -2.84 -5.61 -21.29
N ASP A 173 -3.92 -5.63 -20.50
CA ASP A 173 -5.14 -4.89 -20.73
C ASP A 173 -5.88 -4.59 -19.42
N VAL A 174 -6.90 -3.73 -19.49
CA VAL A 174 -7.76 -3.37 -18.34
C VAL A 174 -8.46 -4.60 -17.76
N GLY A 175 -8.81 -5.60 -18.58
CA GLY A 175 -9.42 -6.82 -18.05
C GLY A 175 -8.43 -7.65 -17.21
N GLY A 176 -7.16 -7.67 -17.60
CA GLY A 176 -6.06 -8.27 -16.88
C GLY A 176 -5.85 -7.62 -15.52
N LEU A 177 -5.94 -6.29 -15.44
CA LEU A 177 -5.94 -5.56 -14.16
C LEU A 177 -7.06 -6.07 -13.25
N PHE A 178 -8.30 -6.13 -13.73
CA PHE A 178 -9.43 -6.56 -12.90
C PHE A 178 -9.32 -8.03 -12.47
N ARG A 179 -8.61 -8.88 -13.23
CA ARG A 179 -8.30 -10.26 -12.81
C ARG A 179 -7.25 -10.34 -11.70
N LEU A 180 -6.45 -9.30 -11.46
CA LEU A 180 -5.49 -9.25 -10.34
C LEU A 180 -6.15 -8.87 -9.01
N LEU A 181 -7.28 -8.16 -9.06
CA LEU A 181 -8.05 -7.73 -7.88
C LEU A 181 -8.52 -8.94 -7.07
N ALA A 182 -8.26 -8.90 -5.77
CA ALA A 182 -8.53 -9.98 -4.85
C ALA A 182 -8.83 -9.43 -3.44
N TYR A 183 -9.03 -10.32 -2.47
CA TYR A 183 -9.00 -9.99 -1.05
C TYR A 183 -7.90 -10.76 -0.34
N GLU A 184 -7.03 -10.07 0.40
CA GLU A 184 -6.00 -10.69 1.26
C GLU A 184 -6.59 -11.13 2.60
N GLU A 185 -7.60 -10.42 3.10
CA GLU A 185 -8.38 -10.74 4.29
C GLU A 185 -9.84 -10.99 3.93
N ASP A 186 -10.58 -11.74 4.76
CA ASP A 186 -12.01 -11.95 4.49
C ASP A 186 -12.77 -10.63 4.65
N PRO A 187 -13.35 -10.06 3.58
CA PRO A 187 -14.05 -8.78 3.67
C PRO A 187 -15.32 -8.85 4.53
N PHE A 188 -15.79 -10.06 4.88
CA PHE A 188 -16.96 -10.28 5.72
C PHE A 188 -16.62 -10.59 7.18
N ASP A 189 -15.33 -10.59 7.56
CA ASP A 189 -14.94 -10.79 8.95
C ASP A 189 -15.34 -9.57 9.80
N PRO A 190 -16.26 -9.70 10.77
CA PRO A 190 -16.66 -8.57 11.62
C PRO A 190 -15.56 -8.10 12.57
N GLN A 191 -14.44 -8.83 12.68
CA GLN A 191 -13.29 -8.46 13.51
C GLN A 191 -12.21 -7.72 12.72
N ALA A 192 -12.30 -7.65 11.39
CA ALA A 192 -11.37 -6.89 10.57
C ALA A 192 -11.45 -5.40 10.94
N GLU A 193 -10.31 -4.79 11.30
CA GLU A 193 -10.25 -3.38 11.68
C GLU A 193 -10.40 -2.46 10.46
N TYR A 194 -9.98 -2.94 9.28
CA TYR A 194 -10.08 -2.24 8.01
C TYR A 194 -10.30 -3.25 6.89
N SER A 195 -11.18 -2.92 5.92
CA SER A 195 -11.36 -3.71 4.71
C SER A 195 -11.46 -2.78 3.50
N SER A 196 -10.77 -3.13 2.41
CA SER A 196 -10.96 -2.44 1.12
C SER A 196 -12.38 -2.55 0.59
N ALA A 197 -13.17 -3.52 1.07
CA ALA A 197 -14.55 -3.75 0.64
C ALA A 197 -15.60 -2.92 1.38
N SER A 198 -15.27 -2.16 2.44
CA SER A 198 -16.28 -1.57 3.33
C SER A 198 -17.36 -0.76 2.59
N GLU A 199 -16.97 0.21 1.75
CA GLU A 199 -17.93 1.01 0.96
C GLU A 199 -18.71 0.16 -0.05
N LEU A 200 -18.07 -0.86 -0.63
CA LEU A 200 -18.73 -1.79 -1.54
C LEU A 200 -19.81 -2.61 -0.82
N LEU A 201 -19.54 -3.11 0.38
CA LEU A 201 -20.50 -3.88 1.17
C LEU A 201 -21.70 -3.02 1.59
N GLU A 202 -21.46 -1.76 1.96
CA GLU A 202 -22.53 -0.79 2.22
C GLU A 202 -23.42 -0.59 0.97
N ALA A 203 -22.81 -0.45 -0.21
CA ALA A 203 -23.56 -0.36 -1.46
C ALA A 203 -24.35 -1.64 -1.78
N LEU A 204 -23.84 -2.82 -1.41
CA LEU A 204 -24.58 -4.08 -1.55
C LEU A 204 -25.75 -4.18 -0.58
N ASP A 205 -25.63 -3.65 0.63
CA ASP A 205 -26.72 -3.63 1.63
C ASP A 205 -27.96 -2.87 1.12
N GLU A 206 -27.76 -1.84 0.31
CA GLU A 206 -28.87 -1.06 -0.28
C GLU A 206 -29.80 -1.90 -1.18
N LEU A 207 -29.29 -3.00 -1.76
CA LEU A 207 -30.09 -3.91 -2.59
C LEU A 207 -31.25 -4.53 -1.82
N GLU A 208 -31.15 -4.68 -0.49
CA GLU A 208 -32.22 -5.25 0.32
C GLU A 208 -33.52 -4.41 0.23
N GLY A 209 -33.40 -3.11 -0.07
CA GLY A 209 -34.54 -2.22 -0.31
C GLY A 209 -35.43 -2.64 -1.48
N ALA A 210 -34.92 -3.48 -2.40
CA ALA A 210 -35.66 -4.02 -3.54
C ALA A 210 -36.42 -5.34 -3.21
N GLY A 211 -36.49 -5.74 -1.94
CA GLY A 211 -37.23 -6.92 -1.49
C GLY A 211 -36.51 -8.24 -1.81
N GLU A 212 -37.27 -9.34 -1.96
CA GLU A 212 -36.71 -10.70 -2.09
C GLU A 212 -35.71 -10.84 -3.26
N VAL A 213 -35.96 -10.15 -4.37
CA VAL A 213 -35.07 -10.17 -5.54
C VAL A 213 -33.73 -9.51 -5.23
N GLY A 214 -33.75 -8.38 -4.51
CA GLY A 214 -32.55 -7.66 -4.09
C GLY A 214 -31.73 -8.44 -3.07
N VAL A 215 -32.38 -9.04 -2.07
CA VAL A 215 -31.73 -9.94 -1.10
C VAL A 215 -31.06 -11.11 -1.80
N ALA A 216 -31.74 -11.74 -2.76
CA ALA A 216 -31.17 -12.84 -3.53
C ALA A 216 -29.98 -12.40 -4.38
N LEU A 217 -30.04 -11.23 -5.02
CA LEU A 217 -28.94 -10.68 -5.81
C LEU A 217 -27.74 -10.32 -4.93
N LYS A 218 -27.96 -9.65 -3.80
CA LYS A 218 -26.91 -9.36 -2.79
C LYS A 218 -26.17 -10.63 -2.41
N ALA A 219 -26.88 -11.70 -2.00
CA ALA A 219 -26.25 -12.97 -1.62
C ALA A 219 -25.39 -13.57 -2.74
N ARG A 220 -25.81 -13.45 -4.00
CA ARG A 220 -25.03 -13.91 -5.16
C ARG A 220 -23.79 -13.05 -5.40
N LEU A 221 -23.89 -11.73 -5.24
CA LEU A 221 -22.76 -10.80 -5.34
C LEU A 221 -21.75 -11.06 -4.23
N GLU A 222 -22.19 -11.24 -2.98
CA GLU A 222 -21.29 -11.60 -1.89
C GLU A 222 -20.60 -12.95 -2.14
N ALA A 223 -21.29 -13.94 -2.69
CA ALA A 223 -20.68 -15.20 -3.10
C ALA A 223 -19.63 -15.02 -4.20
N LEU A 224 -19.82 -14.03 -5.10
CA LEU A 224 -18.82 -13.65 -6.10
C LEU A 224 -17.61 -12.97 -5.45
N LEU A 225 -17.82 -12.08 -4.46
CA LEU A 225 -16.74 -11.45 -3.69
C LEU A 225 -15.91 -12.49 -2.94
N ARG A 226 -16.55 -13.49 -2.29
CA ARG A 226 -15.83 -14.56 -1.57
C ARG A 226 -14.96 -15.43 -2.49
N GLN A 227 -15.28 -15.55 -3.77
CA GLN A 227 -14.43 -16.27 -4.74
C GLN A 227 -13.11 -15.55 -5.02
N ARG A 228 -12.99 -14.27 -4.64
CA ARG A 228 -11.79 -13.44 -4.79
C ARG A 228 -10.88 -13.49 -3.57
N LEU A 229 -11.31 -14.14 -2.48
CA LEU A 229 -10.50 -14.30 -1.28
C LEU A 229 -9.30 -15.21 -1.57
N LEU A 230 -8.12 -14.74 -1.21
CA LEU A 230 -6.87 -15.48 -1.28
C LEU A 230 -6.73 -16.40 -0.07
N ASP A 231 -7.46 -17.52 -0.05
CA ASP A 231 -7.34 -18.48 1.04
C ASP A 231 -6.16 -19.42 0.84
N TRP A 232 -5.09 -19.19 1.60
CA TRP A 232 -3.87 -19.98 1.57
C TRP A 232 -3.98 -21.31 2.35
N ARG A 233 -4.98 -21.46 3.23
CA ARG A 233 -5.10 -22.62 4.14
C ARG A 233 -5.28 -23.95 3.40
N PRO A 234 -6.12 -24.05 2.34
CA PRO A 234 -6.23 -25.28 1.55
C PRO A 234 -4.91 -25.67 0.89
N ALA A 235 -4.19 -24.69 0.34
CA ALA A 235 -2.90 -24.92 -0.31
C ALA A 235 -1.81 -25.37 0.68
N LEU A 236 -1.87 -24.90 1.94
CA LEU A 236 -1.00 -25.42 3.00
C LEU A 236 -1.34 -26.87 3.34
N ALA A 237 -2.64 -27.19 3.47
CA ALA A 237 -3.10 -28.51 3.86
C ALA A 237 -2.79 -29.60 2.83
N ASP A 238 -2.83 -29.28 1.53
CA ASP A 238 -2.53 -30.22 0.45
C ASP A 238 -1.05 -30.20 0.00
N GLY A 239 -0.22 -29.34 0.59
CA GLY A 239 1.21 -29.23 0.30
C GLY A 239 1.54 -28.48 -1.01
N SER A 240 0.57 -27.85 -1.67
CA SER A 240 0.78 -27.09 -2.90
C SER A 240 1.27 -25.66 -2.67
N LEU A 241 1.20 -25.15 -1.44
CA LEU A 241 1.50 -23.75 -1.10
C LEU A 241 2.85 -23.25 -1.64
N ALA A 242 3.90 -24.08 -1.56
CA ALA A 242 5.24 -23.72 -2.03
C ALA A 242 5.30 -23.34 -3.52
N HIS A 243 4.33 -23.78 -4.33
CA HIS A 243 4.25 -23.47 -5.77
C HIS A 243 3.25 -22.36 -6.10
N GLN A 244 2.67 -21.72 -5.08
CA GLN A 244 1.68 -20.66 -5.21
C GLN A 244 2.19 -19.38 -4.52
N PRO A 245 3.03 -18.57 -5.20
CA PRO A 245 3.77 -17.48 -4.56
C PRO A 245 2.90 -16.51 -3.77
N ARG A 246 1.79 -16.05 -4.35
CA ARG A 246 0.89 -15.09 -3.70
C ARG A 246 0.27 -15.65 -2.42
N LEU A 247 -0.20 -16.90 -2.43
CA LEU A 247 -0.76 -17.56 -1.24
C LEU A 247 0.30 -17.83 -0.19
N ARG A 248 1.49 -18.27 -0.61
CA ARG A 248 2.62 -18.52 0.28
C ARG A 248 3.04 -17.27 1.02
N GLN A 249 3.19 -16.15 0.30
CA GLN A 249 3.55 -14.86 0.86
C GLN A 249 2.49 -14.38 1.86
N LEU A 250 1.21 -14.49 1.51
CA LEU A 250 0.10 -14.14 2.42
C LEU A 250 0.12 -14.98 3.70
N ALA A 251 0.33 -16.29 3.58
CA ALA A 251 0.44 -17.17 4.74
C ALA A 251 1.64 -16.81 5.66
N MET A 252 2.79 -16.47 5.06
CA MET A 252 3.98 -16.06 5.80
C MET A 252 3.80 -14.69 6.46
N LEU A 253 3.10 -13.76 5.80
CA LEU A 253 2.78 -12.45 6.35
C LEU A 253 1.85 -12.60 7.54
N ASP A 254 0.74 -13.31 7.39
CA ASP A 254 -0.23 -13.59 8.46
C ASP A 254 0.43 -14.29 9.67
N ALA A 255 1.29 -15.28 9.44
CA ALA A 255 2.03 -15.93 10.52
C ALA A 255 2.99 -14.97 11.26
N ALA A 256 3.67 -14.08 10.53
CA ALA A 256 4.63 -13.13 11.08
C ALA A 256 3.94 -11.98 11.84
N GLU A 257 2.82 -11.46 11.32
CA GLU A 257 2.00 -10.40 11.92
C GLU A 257 1.27 -10.88 13.19
N GLN A 258 1.01 -12.18 13.31
CA GLN A 258 0.48 -12.80 14.54
C GLN A 258 1.57 -13.31 15.49
N GLY A 259 2.84 -13.36 15.07
CA GLY A 259 3.92 -13.97 15.84
C GLY A 259 3.75 -15.48 16.06
N ASP A 260 3.01 -16.17 15.19
CA ASP A 260 2.66 -17.59 15.32
C ASP A 260 3.85 -18.48 14.91
N ILE A 261 4.74 -18.73 15.87
CA ILE A 261 5.92 -19.61 15.69
C ILE A 261 5.52 -21.01 15.17
N PRO A 262 4.51 -21.71 15.75
CA PRO A 262 4.03 -22.97 15.20
C PRO A 262 3.65 -22.91 13.70
N ARG A 263 2.97 -21.84 13.27
CA ARG A 263 2.60 -21.64 11.86
C ARG A 263 3.81 -21.35 10.99
N LEU A 264 4.74 -20.50 11.44
CA LEU A 264 6.01 -20.26 10.73
C LEU A 264 6.82 -21.55 10.56
N GLN A 265 6.89 -22.40 11.59
CA GLN A 265 7.53 -23.71 11.51
C GLN A 265 6.82 -24.61 10.49
N THR A 266 5.48 -24.66 10.51
CA THR A 266 4.69 -25.46 9.55
C THR A 266 4.92 -25.00 8.11
N LEU A 267 4.95 -23.69 7.87
CA LEU A 267 5.23 -23.11 6.55
C LEU A 267 6.64 -23.49 6.06
N ARG A 268 7.63 -23.43 6.96
CA ARG A 268 9.00 -23.84 6.64
C ARG A 268 9.08 -25.33 6.29
N ASP A 269 8.42 -26.19 7.06
CA ASP A 269 8.37 -27.63 6.81
C ASP A 269 7.64 -27.97 5.50
N ALA A 270 6.70 -27.11 5.07
CA ALA A 270 6.05 -27.17 3.76
C ALA A 270 6.93 -26.63 2.61
N GLY A 271 8.18 -26.25 2.88
CA GLY A 271 9.13 -25.77 1.88
C GLY A 271 9.03 -24.28 1.55
N CYS A 272 8.35 -23.49 2.39
CA CYS A 272 8.31 -22.04 2.21
C CYS A 272 9.63 -21.40 2.65
N ASP A 273 10.12 -20.45 1.84
CA ASP A 273 11.33 -19.67 2.14
C ASP A 273 10.96 -18.45 3.01
N LEU A 274 11.30 -18.51 4.30
CA LEU A 274 11.05 -17.43 5.26
C LEU A 274 11.89 -16.17 5.01
N THR A 275 12.80 -16.19 4.02
CA THR A 275 13.60 -15.02 3.59
C THR A 275 12.95 -14.26 2.44
N GLU A 276 11.86 -14.78 1.89
CA GLU A 276 11.11 -14.14 0.81
C GLU A 276 10.50 -12.80 1.26
N THR A 277 10.56 -11.81 0.37
CA THR A 277 9.95 -10.50 0.59
C THR A 277 8.43 -10.61 0.64
N LEU A 278 7.84 -10.12 1.74
CA LEU A 278 6.40 -10.17 2.01
C LEU A 278 5.74 -8.83 1.70
N ARG A 279 6.15 -7.76 2.39
CA ARG A 279 5.59 -6.42 2.18
C ARG A 279 6.70 -5.38 2.21
N GLY A 280 6.65 -4.45 1.28
CA GLY A 280 7.76 -3.55 0.98
C GLY A 280 9.02 -4.32 0.63
N ARG A 281 10.08 -4.14 1.43
CA ARG A 281 11.34 -4.92 1.37
C ARG A 281 11.48 -5.93 2.51
N GLY A 282 10.52 -5.98 3.42
CA GLY A 282 10.59 -6.81 4.61
C GLY A 282 10.21 -8.27 4.34
N ALA A 283 10.91 -9.19 5.00
CA ALA A 283 10.54 -10.60 5.08
C ALA A 283 9.80 -10.90 6.40
N SER A 284 9.67 -12.17 6.77
CA SER A 284 9.02 -12.56 8.03
C SER A 284 9.68 -11.92 9.26
N LEU A 285 11.01 -11.75 9.27
CA LEU A 285 11.74 -11.14 10.39
C LEU A 285 11.33 -9.69 10.61
N GLU A 286 11.34 -8.89 9.55
CA GLU A 286 10.96 -7.48 9.59
C GLU A 286 9.50 -7.32 10.03
N SER A 287 8.58 -8.16 9.52
CA SER A 287 7.18 -8.12 9.95
C SER A 287 7.00 -8.46 11.44
N CYS A 288 7.66 -9.50 11.95
CA CYS A 288 7.62 -9.81 13.38
C CYS A 288 8.16 -8.66 14.24
N LEU A 289 9.27 -8.03 13.82
CA LEU A 289 9.86 -6.91 14.55
C LEU A 289 8.96 -5.67 14.55
N GLN A 290 8.37 -5.34 13.41
CA GLN A 290 7.43 -4.21 13.26
C GLN A 290 6.22 -4.36 14.20
N HIS A 291 5.70 -5.58 14.33
CA HIS A 291 4.55 -5.89 15.19
C HIS A 291 4.92 -6.22 16.65
N GLY A 292 6.21 -6.16 17.01
CA GLY A 292 6.68 -6.40 18.37
C GLY A 292 6.70 -7.88 18.80
N HIS A 293 6.60 -8.82 17.86
CA HIS A 293 6.66 -10.27 18.11
C HIS A 293 8.11 -10.73 18.29
N LEU A 294 8.76 -10.26 19.36
CA LEU A 294 10.20 -10.43 19.57
C LEU A 294 10.64 -11.89 19.77
N GLU A 295 9.75 -12.73 20.30
CA GLU A 295 10.01 -14.18 20.44
C GLU A 295 10.03 -14.85 19.06
N ALA A 296 9.07 -14.54 18.19
CA ALA A 296 9.05 -15.02 16.81
C ALA A 296 10.24 -14.51 16.01
N ALA A 297 10.60 -13.23 16.17
CA ALA A 297 11.81 -12.66 15.57
C ALA A 297 13.08 -13.40 16.05
N SER A 298 13.20 -13.67 17.35
CA SER A 298 14.34 -14.42 17.89
C SER A 298 14.40 -15.84 17.34
N TRP A 299 13.25 -16.50 17.22
CA TRP A 299 13.14 -17.83 16.63
C TRP A 299 13.56 -17.82 15.14
N LEU A 300 13.14 -16.83 14.35
CA LEU A 300 13.54 -16.68 12.94
C LEU A 300 15.06 -16.53 12.81
N LEU A 301 15.70 -15.76 13.70
CA LEU A 301 17.16 -15.65 13.75
C LEU A 301 17.83 -16.97 14.12
N ASP A 302 17.23 -17.77 15.01
CA ASP A 302 17.70 -19.12 15.35
C ASP A 302 17.54 -20.09 14.17
N GLN A 303 16.55 -19.87 13.29
CA GLN A 303 16.38 -20.62 12.05
C GLN A 303 17.36 -20.20 10.93
N GLY A 304 18.20 -19.20 11.16
CA GLY A 304 19.19 -18.73 10.20
C GLY A 304 18.65 -17.75 9.16
N VAL A 305 17.50 -17.12 9.40
CA VAL A 305 17.01 -16.01 8.56
C VAL A 305 18.05 -14.87 8.62
N PRO A 306 18.51 -14.35 7.46
CA PRO A 306 19.52 -13.31 7.42
C PRO A 306 19.00 -11.98 7.96
N VAL A 307 19.91 -11.20 8.51
CA VAL A 307 19.63 -9.83 8.99
C VAL A 307 19.97 -8.84 7.88
N GLN A 308 19.03 -7.95 7.55
CA GLN A 308 19.26 -6.87 6.59
C GLN A 308 19.91 -5.67 7.28
N ALA A 309 20.51 -4.78 6.49
CA ALA A 309 21.19 -3.60 7.03
C ALA A 309 20.23 -2.68 7.82
N ASP A 310 18.98 -2.56 7.39
CA ASP A 310 17.94 -1.71 7.94
C ASP A 310 16.99 -2.42 8.92
N THR A 311 17.18 -3.72 9.21
CA THR A 311 16.32 -4.49 10.14
C THR A 311 16.15 -3.81 11.50
N LEU A 312 17.19 -3.12 12.01
CA LEU A 312 17.10 -2.37 13.27
C LEU A 312 16.17 -1.18 13.20
N LEU A 313 16.13 -0.45 12.08
CA LEU A 313 15.22 0.68 11.90
C LEU A 313 13.77 0.21 11.99
N VAL A 314 13.45 -0.91 11.34
CA VAL A 314 12.11 -1.50 11.30
C VAL A 314 11.62 -1.87 12.70
N GLY A 315 12.46 -2.55 13.49
CA GLY A 315 12.09 -3.04 14.83
C GLY A 315 12.31 -2.09 16.00
N ALA A 316 12.97 -0.95 15.77
CA ALA A 316 13.49 -0.09 16.85
C ALA A 316 12.41 0.35 17.86
N ALA A 317 11.19 0.54 17.39
CA ALA A 317 10.06 0.98 18.20
C ALA A 317 9.61 -0.03 19.26
N GLN A 318 10.03 -1.30 19.18
CA GLN A 318 9.54 -2.37 20.08
C GLN A 318 10.68 -3.25 20.64
N ILE A 319 11.90 -3.11 20.13
CA ILE A 319 12.98 -4.07 20.37
C ILE A 319 13.55 -4.02 21.80
N THR A 320 13.97 -5.17 22.34
CA THR A 320 14.70 -5.23 23.61
C THR A 320 16.20 -4.94 23.43
N PRO A 321 16.92 -4.52 24.49
CA PRO A 321 18.36 -4.27 24.40
C PRO A 321 19.16 -5.50 23.98
N ALA A 322 18.74 -6.69 24.44
CA ALA A 322 19.38 -7.95 24.10
C ALA A 322 19.22 -8.30 22.61
N LEU A 323 18.00 -8.15 22.07
CA LEU A 323 17.75 -8.42 20.66
C LEU A 323 18.41 -7.36 19.76
N ALA A 324 18.44 -6.08 20.17
CA ALA A 324 19.16 -5.04 19.45
C ALA A 324 20.67 -5.35 19.37
N ALA A 325 21.28 -5.76 20.49
CA ALA A 325 22.69 -6.16 20.51
C ALA A 325 22.95 -7.39 19.63
N ARG A 326 22.01 -8.36 19.61
CA ARG A 326 22.07 -9.54 18.74
C ARG A 326 22.02 -9.15 17.27
N LEU A 327 21.06 -8.32 16.85
CA LEU A 327 20.94 -7.85 15.46
C LEU A 327 22.19 -7.09 15.00
N LEU A 328 22.73 -6.19 15.83
CA LEU A 328 24.00 -5.50 15.57
C LEU A 328 25.15 -6.51 15.37
N GLY A 329 25.24 -7.53 16.23
CA GLY A 329 26.23 -8.60 16.11
C GLY A 329 26.06 -9.46 14.85
N MET A 330 24.86 -9.47 14.27
CA MET A 330 24.53 -10.18 13.03
C MET A 330 24.60 -9.29 11.78
N GLY A 331 25.04 -8.02 11.91
CA GLY A 331 25.32 -7.13 10.79
C GLY A 331 24.24 -6.09 10.48
N ALA A 332 23.19 -5.97 11.29
CA ALA A 332 22.28 -4.82 11.19
C ALA A 332 23.06 -3.51 11.45
N LEU A 333 22.73 -2.46 10.71
CA LEU A 333 23.28 -1.13 10.93
C LEU A 333 22.33 -0.33 11.83
N SER A 334 22.91 0.43 12.75
CA SER A 334 22.16 1.45 13.49
C SER A 334 22.30 2.80 12.80
N GLU A 335 21.28 3.63 12.94
CA GLU A 335 21.24 5.01 12.46
C GLU A 335 20.45 5.90 13.43
N PRO A 336 20.59 7.24 13.36
CA PRO A 336 19.87 8.13 14.26
C PRO A 336 18.35 7.93 14.26
N GLY A 337 17.76 7.55 13.10
CA GLY A 337 16.35 7.23 12.99
C GLY A 337 15.91 6.08 13.91
N ALA A 338 16.67 4.98 13.93
CA ALA A 338 16.41 3.84 14.80
C ALA A 338 16.50 4.23 16.29
N VAL A 339 17.52 5.01 16.67
CA VAL A 339 17.67 5.52 18.04
C VAL A 339 16.46 6.36 18.45
N LEU A 340 16.05 7.30 17.60
CA LEU A 340 14.91 8.18 17.85
C LEU A 340 13.59 7.40 17.94
N SER A 341 13.41 6.38 17.11
CA SER A 341 12.23 5.50 17.12
C SER A 341 12.09 4.78 18.46
N ALA A 342 13.17 4.19 18.98
CA ALA A 342 13.16 3.56 20.30
C ALA A 342 12.88 4.55 21.45
N VAL A 343 13.48 5.75 21.40
CA VAL A 343 13.24 6.79 22.42
C VAL A 343 11.79 7.27 22.41
N ALA A 344 11.17 7.36 21.22
CA ALA A 344 9.78 7.76 21.09
C ALA A 344 8.85 6.83 21.88
N GLN A 345 9.13 5.52 21.87
CA GLN A 345 8.40 4.46 22.57
C GLN A 345 8.93 4.14 23.98
N ASP A 346 9.80 5.01 24.54
CA ASP A 346 10.39 4.84 25.89
C ASP A 346 11.27 3.58 26.05
N HIS A 347 11.82 3.06 24.96
CA HIS A 347 12.81 1.97 24.98
C HIS A 347 14.24 2.50 25.14
N MET A 348 14.48 3.24 26.22
CA MET A 348 15.75 3.95 26.46
C MET A 348 16.97 3.03 26.48
N ALA A 349 16.87 1.84 27.09
CA ALA A 349 17.98 0.88 27.13
C ALA A 349 18.32 0.33 25.73
N SER A 350 17.32 0.13 24.87
CA SER A 350 17.53 -0.30 23.48
C SER A 350 18.15 0.82 22.65
N ALA A 351 17.69 2.06 22.86
CA ALA A 351 18.28 3.24 22.24
C ALA A 351 19.76 3.39 22.60
N GLU A 352 20.13 3.21 23.88
CA GLU A 352 21.53 3.23 24.33
C GLU A 352 22.39 2.18 23.60
N VAL A 353 21.91 0.94 23.47
CA VAL A 353 22.60 -0.12 22.70
C VAL A 353 22.82 0.29 21.24
N MET A 354 21.80 0.88 20.61
CA MET A 354 21.86 1.33 19.21
C MET A 354 22.77 2.54 19.00
N THR A 355 23.04 3.35 20.03
CA THR A 355 23.95 4.49 19.90
C THR A 355 25.43 4.08 19.82
N ARG A 356 25.80 2.96 20.46
CA ARG A 356 27.19 2.49 20.54
C ARG A 356 27.91 2.42 19.17
N PRO A 357 27.39 1.68 18.15
CA PRO A 357 28.05 1.63 16.85
C PRO A 357 28.17 3.00 16.16
N LEU A 358 27.22 3.92 16.40
CA LEU A 358 27.27 5.26 15.82
C LEU A 358 28.38 6.11 16.44
N LEU A 359 28.60 5.96 17.75
CA LEU A 359 29.65 6.67 18.48
C LEU A 359 31.04 6.10 18.18
N GLU A 360 31.13 4.78 17.98
CA GLU A 360 32.38 4.07 17.70
C GLU A 360 32.82 4.20 16.22
N ALA A 361 31.89 4.42 15.29
CA ALA A 361 32.19 4.46 13.86
C ALA A 361 33.08 5.64 13.44
N SER A 362 32.71 6.87 13.80
CA SER A 362 33.51 8.07 13.49
C SER A 362 33.02 9.31 14.26
N PRO A 363 33.87 10.35 14.42
CA PRO A 363 33.44 11.63 14.97
C PRO A 363 32.30 12.29 14.17
N ALA A 364 32.26 12.10 12.85
CA ALA A 364 31.19 12.61 11.99
C ALA A 364 29.85 11.91 12.29
N SER A 365 29.86 10.59 12.43
CA SER A 365 28.69 9.79 12.83
C SER A 365 28.17 10.19 14.22
N ALA A 366 29.07 10.38 15.18
CA ALA A 366 28.72 10.87 16.51
C ALA A 366 28.11 12.28 16.48
N SER A 367 28.63 13.19 15.63
CA SER A 367 28.06 14.52 15.43
C SER A 367 26.66 14.47 14.81
N ALA A 368 26.49 13.64 13.78
CA ALA A 368 25.20 13.46 13.11
C ALA A 368 24.13 12.92 14.08
N LEU A 369 24.47 11.95 14.92
CA LEU A 369 23.57 11.49 15.99
C LEU A 369 23.22 12.63 16.97
N ARG A 370 24.21 13.41 17.40
CA ARG A 370 24.00 14.52 18.33
C ARG A 370 23.07 15.59 17.75
N GLU A 371 23.26 15.93 16.48
CA GLU A 371 22.44 16.87 15.73
C GLU A 371 21.01 16.35 15.58
N ALA A 372 20.82 15.11 15.13
CA ALA A 372 19.50 14.50 14.99
C ALA A 372 18.72 14.47 16.32
N LEU A 373 19.37 14.13 17.44
CA LEU A 373 18.76 14.18 18.77
C LEU A 373 18.32 15.60 19.14
N LEU A 374 19.18 16.60 18.92
CA LEU A 374 18.87 18.00 19.21
C LEU A 374 17.68 18.50 18.37
N GLU A 375 17.75 18.31 17.05
CA GLU A 375 16.72 18.74 16.12
C GLU A 375 15.37 18.10 16.41
N ARG A 376 15.36 16.78 16.70
CA ARG A 376 14.12 16.07 17.04
C ARG A 376 13.54 16.59 18.35
N ALA A 377 14.33 16.77 19.41
CA ALA A 377 13.83 17.33 20.67
C ALA A 377 13.27 18.74 20.50
N GLU A 378 13.90 19.59 19.69
CA GLU A 378 13.37 20.92 19.38
C GLU A 378 12.08 20.86 18.58
N GLN A 379 12.00 19.97 17.59
CA GLN A 379 10.79 19.75 16.79
C GLN A 379 9.62 19.33 17.68
N GLN A 380 9.84 18.36 18.59
CA GLN A 380 8.84 17.93 19.55
C GLN A 380 8.32 19.10 20.41
N ARG A 381 9.20 19.96 20.91
CA ARG A 381 8.80 21.17 21.67
C ARG A 381 8.06 22.19 20.81
N ARG A 382 8.42 22.36 19.52
CA ARG A 382 7.70 23.23 18.58
C ARG A 382 6.29 22.72 18.33
N ASP A 383 6.14 21.42 18.06
CA ASP A 383 4.84 20.81 17.79
C ASP A 383 3.94 20.82 19.04
N ALA A 384 4.49 20.58 20.23
CA ALA A 384 3.76 20.75 21.49
C ALA A 384 3.16 22.17 21.65
N LYS A 385 3.93 23.22 21.27
CA LYS A 385 3.42 24.61 21.29
C LYS A 385 2.32 24.83 20.26
N ARG A 386 2.44 24.25 19.07
CA ARG A 386 1.43 24.36 18.01
C ARG A 386 0.14 23.64 18.39
N ILE A 387 0.23 22.45 19.00
CA ILE A 387 -0.92 21.69 19.51
C ILE A 387 -1.64 22.50 20.61
N LYS A 388 -0.91 23.04 21.60
CA LYS A 388 -1.50 23.92 22.64
C LYS A 388 -2.20 25.15 22.05
N ALA A 389 -1.72 25.65 20.92
CA ALA A 389 -2.28 26.80 20.24
C ALA A 389 -3.39 26.46 19.22
N GLY A 390 -3.77 25.18 19.06
CA GLY A 390 -4.76 24.73 18.06
C GLY A 390 -4.29 24.86 16.61
N LYS A 391 -2.98 24.98 16.36
CA LYS A 391 -2.36 25.18 15.03
C LYS A 391 -1.80 23.90 14.40
N LEU A 392 -1.96 22.77 15.08
CA LEU A 392 -1.57 21.45 14.61
C LEU A 392 -2.55 20.45 15.23
N PHE A 393 -3.22 19.68 14.37
CA PHE A 393 -4.00 18.54 14.79
C PHE A 393 -3.06 17.35 15.02
N SER A 394 -3.23 16.62 16.12
CA SER A 394 -2.46 15.43 16.45
C SER A 394 -3.29 14.52 17.35
N ASN A 395 -3.10 13.21 17.20
CA ASN A 395 -3.65 12.19 18.08
C ASN A 395 -2.91 12.11 19.43
N ARG A 396 -1.74 12.75 19.56
CA ARG A 396 -0.95 12.85 20.79
C ARG A 396 -1.11 14.22 21.45
N SER A 397 -1.11 14.25 22.78
CA SER A 397 -1.23 15.50 23.54
C SER A 397 0.08 16.28 23.53
N ALA A 398 0.03 17.60 23.72
CA ALA A 398 1.24 18.40 23.86
C ALA A 398 2.14 17.97 25.06
N VAL A 399 1.58 17.26 26.04
CA VAL A 399 2.35 16.67 27.15
C VAL A 399 3.19 15.50 26.64
N ASP A 400 2.64 14.66 25.77
CA ASP A 400 3.34 13.49 25.20
C ASP A 400 4.53 13.92 24.33
N TYR A 401 4.38 15.01 23.56
CA TYR A 401 5.46 15.60 22.77
C TYR A 401 6.58 16.14 23.68
N LEU A 402 6.23 16.82 24.78
CA LEU A 402 7.23 17.33 25.73
C LEU A 402 7.95 16.19 26.47
N ALA A 403 7.23 15.14 26.86
CA ALA A 403 7.81 13.96 27.47
C ALA A 403 8.80 13.24 26.54
N GLU A 404 8.48 13.12 25.24
CA GLU A 404 9.43 12.59 24.25
C GLU A 404 10.68 13.47 24.15
N ALA A 405 10.54 14.80 24.11
CA ALA A 405 11.67 15.72 24.08
C ALA A 405 12.59 15.57 25.32
N GLU A 406 12.02 15.37 26.51
CA GLU A 406 12.76 15.15 27.75
C GLU A 406 13.54 13.81 27.73
N ARG A 407 12.94 12.74 27.18
CA ARG A 407 13.64 11.46 26.98
C ARG A 407 14.83 11.61 26.03
N ILE A 408 14.64 12.32 24.92
CA ILE A 408 15.71 12.60 23.96
C ILE A 408 16.86 13.39 24.61
N ASP A 409 16.54 14.44 25.38
CA ASP A 409 17.55 15.20 26.12
C ASP A 409 18.31 14.33 27.12
N THR A 410 17.60 13.48 27.85
CA THR A 410 18.17 12.56 28.84
C THR A 410 19.17 11.63 28.17
N LEU A 411 18.81 11.03 27.04
CA LEU A 411 19.74 10.20 26.25
C LEU A 411 20.95 11.03 25.80
N ARG A 412 20.72 12.20 25.19
CA ARG A 412 21.79 13.06 24.68
C ARG A 412 22.77 13.48 25.78
N GLN A 413 22.27 13.78 26.99
CA GLN A 413 23.13 14.08 28.15
C GLN A 413 24.00 12.87 28.49
N ARG A 414 23.41 11.68 28.67
CA ARG A 414 24.17 10.45 28.98
C ARG A 414 25.29 10.13 27.99
N LEU A 415 25.12 10.47 26.71
CA LEU A 415 26.08 10.13 25.64
C LEU A 415 27.19 11.18 25.43
N PHE A 416 26.91 12.46 25.69
CA PHE A 416 27.79 13.57 25.27
C PHE A 416 28.16 14.55 26.41
N THR A 417 27.96 14.15 27.67
CA THR A 417 28.57 14.78 28.85
C THR A 417 29.54 13.81 29.49
#